data_AF-G8RS92-F1
#
_entry.id   AF-G8RS92-F1
#
_cell.length_a   1.000
_cell.length_b   1.000
_cell.length_c   1.000
_cell.angle_alpha   90.00
_cell.angle_beta   90.00
_cell.angle_gamma   90.00
#
_symmetry.space_group_name_H-M   'P 1'
#
loop_
_entity.id
_entity.type
_entity.pdbx_description
1 polymer ?
#
loop_
_entity_poly.entity_id
_entity_poly.type
_entity_poly.pdbx_seq_one_letter_code
_entity_poly.pdbx_strand_id
1 'polypeptide(L)'
;MTAVSTPKLRNSNDSFLRFALRLDATCSALMGIGGIALAGWVADISGTSVAFEYAVGAFFIAFAIGVFYFAARPSVKQTGIVIAAGNVLYTVLSVVFVLVDVFPLTTFGVVATLATGVYTLVMAELQYQGVRRIKK
;
A
#
# COMPACT_ATOMS: atom_id res chain seq x y z
N MET A 1 -19.70 -34.65 30.34
CA MET A 1 -18.55 -34.53 29.42
C MET A 1 -18.49 -33.09 28.92
N THR A 2 -17.53 -32.30 29.39
CA THR A 2 -17.39 -30.89 29.01
C THR A 2 -16.41 -30.83 27.84
N ALA A 3 -16.91 -30.55 26.64
CA ALA A 3 -16.06 -30.42 25.45
C ALA A 3 -15.28 -29.10 25.55
N VAL A 4 -13.97 -29.19 25.77
CA VAL A 4 -13.05 -28.06 25.65
C VAL A 4 -12.96 -27.71 24.17
N SER A 5 -13.63 -26.64 23.76
CA SER A 5 -13.45 -26.06 22.42
C SER A 5 -12.05 -25.46 22.36
N THR A 6 -11.10 -26.18 21.77
CA THR A 6 -9.78 -25.63 21.45
C THR A 6 -10.01 -24.46 20.48
N PRO A 7 -9.56 -23.24 20.79
CA PRO A 7 -9.66 -22.13 19.85
C PRO A 7 -8.99 -22.57 18.55
N LYS A 8 -9.71 -22.49 17.41
CA LYS A 8 -9.08 -22.68 16.10
C LYS A 8 -7.96 -21.65 15.99
N LEU A 9 -6.72 -22.10 16.18
CA LEU A 9 -5.53 -21.33 15.84
C LEU A 9 -5.74 -20.85 14.40
N ARG A 10 -5.73 -19.54 14.21
CA ARG A 10 -5.83 -18.84 12.93
C ARG A 10 -5.04 -19.65 11.89
N ASN A 11 -5.72 -20.22 10.89
CA ASN A 11 -5.13 -21.16 9.93
C ASN A 11 -3.78 -20.57 9.45
N SER A 12 -2.67 -21.27 9.73
CA SER A 12 -1.30 -20.81 9.43
C SER A 12 -1.14 -20.25 8.00
N ASN A 13 -1.95 -20.75 7.07
CA ASN A 13 -2.08 -20.31 5.68
C ASN A 13 -2.40 -18.82 5.46
N ASP A 14 -3.12 -18.13 6.35
CA ASP A 14 -3.50 -16.71 6.14
C ASP A 14 -2.56 -15.71 6.83
N SER A 15 -1.66 -16.19 7.70
CA SER A 15 -0.79 -15.35 8.53
C SER A 15 0.14 -14.47 7.71
N PHE A 16 0.76 -15.02 6.66
CA PHE A 16 1.67 -14.29 5.77
C PHE A 16 0.93 -13.19 5.00
N LEU A 17 -0.27 -13.46 4.50
CA LEU A 17 -1.08 -12.44 3.81
C LEU A 17 -1.46 -11.30 4.76
N ARG A 18 -1.83 -11.62 6.00
CA ARG A 18 -2.13 -10.60 7.01
C ARG A 18 -0.91 -9.77 7.38
N PHE A 19 0.26 -10.40 7.46
CA PHE A 19 1.52 -9.69 7.65
C PHE A 19 1.79 -8.74 6.49
N ALA A 20 1.71 -9.22 5.24
CA ALA A 20 1.93 -8.39 4.05
C ALA A 20 0.96 -7.19 3.98
N LEU A 21 -0.33 -7.41 4.27
CA LEU A 21 -1.33 -6.33 4.32
C LEU A 21 -1.01 -5.30 5.41
N ARG A 22 -0.60 -5.74 6.60
CA ARG A 22 -0.25 -4.83 7.71
C ARG A 22 1.05 -4.09 7.47
N LEU A 23 2.03 -4.73 6.84
CA LEU A 23 3.29 -4.12 6.44
C LEU A 23 3.01 -2.99 5.44
N ASP A 24 2.27 -3.28 4.37
CA ASP A 24 1.89 -2.30 3.36
C ASP A 24 1.10 -1.13 3.96
N ALA A 25 0.12 -1.42 4.83
CA ALA A 25 -0.64 -0.38 5.52
C ALA A 25 0.26 0.50 6.42
N THR A 26 1.20 -0.09 7.15
CA THR A 26 2.15 0.67 7.99
C THR A 26 3.04 1.57 7.15
N CYS A 27 3.67 1.02 6.11
CA CYS A 27 4.54 1.77 5.21
C CYS A 27 3.77 2.90 4.51
N SER A 28 2.57 2.61 4.01
CA SER A 28 1.67 3.61 3.42
C SER A 28 1.28 4.71 4.40
N ALA A 29 0.95 4.37 5.65
CA ALA A 29 0.64 5.37 6.68
C ALA A 29 1.84 6.27 6.97
N LEU A 30 3.04 5.70 7.10
CA LEU A 30 4.27 6.47 7.33
C LEU A 30 4.57 7.42 6.16
N MET A 31 4.45 6.92 4.92
CA MET A 31 4.61 7.76 3.72
C MET A 31 3.56 8.87 3.67
N GLY A 32 2.30 8.56 3.97
CA GLY A 32 1.23 9.56 3.95
C GLY A 32 1.39 10.63 5.02
N ILE A 33 1.71 10.24 6.26
CA ILE A 33 1.96 11.18 7.37
C ILE A 33 3.20 12.03 7.08
N GLY A 34 4.29 11.41 6.64
CA GLY A 34 5.51 12.13 6.25
C GLY A 34 5.27 13.08 5.09
N GLY A 35 4.53 12.64 4.07
CA GLY A 35 4.15 13.44 2.91
C GLY A 35 3.34 14.67 3.28
N ILE A 36 2.34 14.53 4.17
CA ILE A 36 1.58 15.70 4.67
C ILE A 36 2.49 16.62 5.50
N ALA A 37 3.27 16.07 6.43
CA ALA A 37 4.12 16.86 7.32
C ALA A 37 5.19 17.65 6.55
N LEU A 38 5.67 17.12 5.43
CA LEU A 38 6.74 17.68 4.62
C LEU A 38 6.25 18.21 3.26
N ALA A 39 4.94 18.36 3.04
CA ALA A 39 4.34 18.59 1.71
C ALA A 39 4.97 19.77 0.95
N GLY A 40 5.21 20.90 1.65
CA GLY A 40 5.86 22.07 1.05
C GLY A 40 7.27 21.76 0.55
N TRP A 41 8.08 21.16 1.43
CA TRP A 41 9.45 20.79 1.10
C TRP A 41 9.52 19.73 -0.01
N VAL A 42 8.65 18.73 0.04
CA VAL A 42 8.58 17.68 -0.99
C VAL A 42 8.20 18.30 -2.33
N ALA A 43 7.19 19.17 -2.38
CA ALA A 43 6.77 19.84 -3.60
C ALA A 43 7.90 20.67 -4.24
N ASP A 44 8.64 21.42 -3.42
CA ASP A 44 9.74 22.27 -3.88
C ASP A 44 10.86 21.43 -4.52
N ILE A 45 11.24 20.30 -3.91
CA ILE A 45 12.32 19.45 -4.44
C ILE A 45 11.87 18.50 -5.54
N SER A 46 10.59 18.10 -5.57
CA SER A 46 10.05 17.15 -6.55
C SER A 46 9.59 17.83 -7.83
N GLY A 47 9.27 19.14 -7.78
CA GLY A 47 8.69 19.88 -8.90
C GLY A 47 7.18 19.69 -9.02
N THR A 48 6.51 19.28 -7.94
CA THR A 48 5.04 19.17 -7.88
C THR A 48 4.43 20.40 -7.19
N SER A 49 3.11 20.40 -6.99
CA SER A 49 2.43 21.41 -6.18
C SER A 49 2.17 20.91 -4.76
N VAL A 50 2.21 21.81 -3.78
CA VAL A 50 1.93 21.49 -2.37
C VAL A 50 0.54 20.86 -2.21
N ALA A 51 -0.46 21.35 -2.94
CA ALA A 51 -1.82 20.79 -2.93
C ALA A 51 -1.85 19.33 -3.43
N PHE A 52 -1.06 19.00 -4.45
CA PHE A 52 -0.91 17.64 -4.95
C PHE A 52 -0.28 16.74 -3.89
N GLU A 53 0.80 17.17 -3.25
CA GLU A 53 1.46 16.39 -2.19
C GLU A 53 0.53 16.14 -0.99
N TYR A 54 -0.27 17.13 -0.60
CA TYR A 54 -1.31 16.92 0.42
C TYR A 54 -2.36 15.89 -0.02
N ALA A 55 -2.80 15.93 -1.28
CA ALA A 55 -3.78 14.97 -1.80
C ALA A 55 -3.21 13.55 -1.82
N VAL A 56 -1.96 13.38 -2.27
CA VAL A 56 -1.25 12.10 -2.27
C VAL A 56 -1.07 11.58 -0.85
N GLY A 57 -0.61 12.43 0.07
CA GLY A 57 -0.45 12.06 1.47
C GLY A 57 -1.76 11.63 2.14
N ALA A 58 -2.85 12.38 1.91
CA ALA A 58 -4.18 12.04 2.40
C ALA A 58 -4.69 10.72 1.80
N PHE A 59 -4.45 10.48 0.50
CA PHE A 59 -4.77 9.22 -0.16
C PHE A 59 -4.06 8.03 0.50
N PHE A 60 -2.75 8.14 0.78
CA PHE A 60 -1.97 7.08 1.43
C PHE A 60 -2.48 6.79 2.85
N ILE A 61 -2.83 7.82 3.62
CA ILE A 61 -3.42 7.64 4.95
C ILE A 61 -4.78 6.93 4.84
N ALA A 62 -5.66 7.37 3.95
CA ALA A 62 -6.97 6.75 3.75
C ALA A 62 -6.84 5.28 3.31
N PHE A 63 -5.92 5.01 2.38
CA PHE A 63 -5.59 3.66 1.94
C PHE A 63 -5.11 2.80 3.11
N ALA A 64 -4.15 3.29 3.91
CA ALA A 64 -3.63 2.57 5.07
C ALA A 64 -4.73 2.22 6.09
N ILE A 65 -5.61 3.17 6.40
CA ILE A 65 -6.77 2.95 7.28
C ILE A 65 -7.67 1.83 6.71
N GLY A 66 -7.99 1.91 5.42
CA GLY A 66 -8.78 0.90 4.73
C GLY A 66 -8.14 -0.49 4.80
N VAL A 67 -6.85 -0.60 4.48
CA VAL A 67 -6.12 -1.87 4.51
C VAL A 67 -6.06 -2.44 5.93
N PHE A 68 -5.78 -1.63 6.96
CA PHE A 68 -5.80 -2.09 8.35
C PHE A 68 -7.18 -2.62 8.76
N TYR A 69 -8.24 -1.92 8.37
CA TYR A 69 -9.62 -2.35 8.62
C TYR A 69 -9.92 -3.70 7.96
N PHE A 70 -9.58 -3.87 6.68
CA PHE A 70 -9.82 -5.13 5.98
C PHE A 70 -8.90 -6.27 6.46
N ALA A 71 -7.67 -5.97 6.88
CA ALA A 71 -6.75 -6.95 7.44
C ALA A 71 -7.23 -7.51 8.80
N ALA A 72 -8.09 -6.78 9.50
CA ALA A 72 -8.73 -7.22 10.74
C ALA A 72 -9.91 -8.20 10.52
N ARG A 73 -10.41 -8.35 9.28
CA ARG A 73 -11.56 -9.22 8.99
C ARG A 73 -11.25 -10.72 9.13
N PRO A 74 -12.29 -11.58 9.30
CA PRO A 74 -12.10 -13.03 9.43
C PRO A 74 -11.50 -13.69 8.18
N SER A 75 -11.91 -13.25 6.99
CA SER A 75 -11.34 -13.68 5.71
C SER A 75 -10.59 -12.53 5.06
N VAL A 76 -9.34 -12.78 4.66
CA VAL A 76 -8.46 -11.78 4.04
C VAL A 76 -8.08 -12.12 2.61
N LYS A 77 -8.56 -13.25 2.07
CA LYS A 77 -8.16 -13.72 0.72
C LYS A 77 -8.61 -12.76 -0.37
N GLN A 78 -9.89 -12.36 -0.36
CA GLN A 78 -10.41 -11.39 -1.32
C GLN A 78 -9.76 -10.02 -1.14
N THR A 79 -9.58 -9.57 0.10
CA THR A 79 -8.83 -8.36 0.42
C THR A 79 -7.44 -8.39 -0.21
N GLY A 80 -6.68 -9.48 -0.03
CA GLY A 80 -5.35 -9.63 -0.59
C GLY A 80 -5.31 -9.47 -2.11
N ILE A 81 -6.30 -10.03 -2.83
CA ILE A 81 -6.40 -9.89 -4.28
C ILE A 81 -6.68 -8.44 -4.67
N VAL A 82 -7.64 -7.80 -4.01
CA VAL A 82 -8.03 -6.42 -4.31
C VAL A 82 -6.89 -5.44 -4.04
N ILE A 83 -6.21 -5.58 -2.90
CA ILE A 83 -5.09 -4.70 -2.55
C ILE A 83 -3.89 -4.96 -3.47
N ALA A 84 -3.60 -6.22 -3.83
CA ALA A 84 -2.54 -6.53 -4.80
C ALA A 84 -2.82 -5.89 -6.16
N ALA A 85 -4.06 -6.00 -6.66
CA ALA A 85 -4.47 -5.36 -7.91
C ALA A 85 -4.38 -3.83 -7.83
N GLY A 86 -4.80 -3.24 -6.70
CA GLY A 86 -4.69 -1.80 -6.45
C GLY A 86 -3.24 -1.32 -6.45
N ASN A 87 -2.33 -2.09 -5.83
CA ASN A 87 -0.90 -1.79 -5.83
C ASN A 87 -0.29 -1.88 -7.23
N VAL A 88 -0.63 -2.91 -8.02
CA VAL A 88 -0.21 -2.99 -9.43
C VAL A 88 -0.73 -1.80 -10.24
N LEU A 89 -2.00 -1.43 -10.04
CA LEU A 89 -2.58 -0.26 -10.69
C LEU A 89 -1.82 1.02 -10.30
N TYR A 90 -1.50 1.20 -9.02
CA TYR A 90 -0.72 2.35 -8.56
C TYR A 90 0.69 2.36 -9.18
N THR A 91 1.35 1.20 -9.28
CA THR A 91 2.63 1.07 -10.00
C THR A 91 2.50 1.59 -11.43
N VAL A 92 1.50 1.13 -12.18
CA VAL A 92 1.28 1.58 -13.56
C VAL A 92 1.01 3.08 -13.60
N LEU A 93 0.16 3.60 -12.71
CA LEU A 93 -0.15 5.03 -12.63
C LEU A 93 1.10 5.87 -12.31
N SER A 94 2.02 5.38 -11.47
CA SER A 94 3.27 6.09 -11.18
C SER A 94 4.16 6.24 -12.41
N VAL A 95 4.24 5.20 -13.24
CA VAL A 95 4.99 5.24 -14.51
C VAL A 95 4.31 6.17 -15.49
N VAL A 96 2.99 6.04 -15.65
CA VAL A 96 2.21 6.91 -16.55
C VAL A 96 2.33 8.38 -16.13
N PHE A 97 2.26 8.67 -14.83
CA PHE A 97 2.38 10.02 -14.30
C PHE A 97 3.69 10.70 -14.71
N VAL A 98 4.81 9.96 -14.64
CA VAL A 98 6.13 10.45 -15.10
C VAL A 98 6.14 10.66 -16.62
N LEU A 99 5.52 9.77 -17.39
CA LEU A 99 5.53 9.84 -18.86
C LEU A 99 4.63 10.92 -19.44
N VAL A 100 3.52 11.26 -18.77
CA VAL A 100 2.56 12.26 -19.23
C VAL A 100 3.07 13.70 -18.97
N ASP A 101 4.06 13.87 -18.09
CA ASP A 101 4.75 15.14 -17.85
C ASP A 101 3.80 16.29 -17.46
N VAL A 102 2.79 15.98 -16.63
CA VAL A 102 1.80 16.97 -16.15
C VAL A 102 2.44 18.00 -15.20
N PHE A 103 3.49 17.59 -14.49
CA PHE A 103 4.28 18.44 -13.61
C PHE A 103 5.72 18.53 -14.13
N PRO A 104 6.40 19.67 -13.95
CA PRO A 104 7.82 19.82 -14.28
C PRO A 104 8.68 19.10 -13.24
N LEU A 105 8.60 17.77 -13.20
CA LEU A 105 9.28 16.95 -12.19
C LEU A 105 10.79 17.14 -12.29
N THR A 106 11.42 17.34 -11.13
CA THR A 106 12.88 17.27 -11.04
C THR A 106 13.34 15.83 -11.19
N THR A 107 14.65 15.60 -11.39
CA THR A 107 15.23 14.25 -11.33
C THR A 107 14.87 13.55 -10.02
N PHE A 108 14.85 14.28 -8.90
CA PHE A 108 14.44 13.75 -7.62
C PHE A 108 12.96 13.34 -7.62
N GLY A 109 12.07 14.19 -8.14
CA GLY A 109 10.65 13.90 -8.26
C GLY A 109 10.38 12.63 -9.08
N VAL A 110 11.01 12.51 -10.25
CA VAL A 110 10.91 11.31 -11.09
C VAL A 110 11.36 10.05 -10.33
N VAL A 111 12.55 10.09 -9.71
CA VAL A 111 13.08 8.95 -8.97
C VAL A 111 12.18 8.59 -7.79
N ALA A 112 11.71 9.58 -7.03
CA ALA A 112 10.82 9.37 -5.89
C ALA A 112 9.50 8.73 -6.32
N THR A 113 8.84 9.26 -7.37
CA THR A 113 7.59 8.70 -7.89
C THR A 113 7.78 7.26 -8.36
N LEU A 114 8.83 6.98 -9.14
CA LEU A 114 9.12 5.62 -9.60
C LEU A 114 9.48 4.68 -8.45
N ALA A 115 10.18 5.17 -7.42
CA ALA A 115 10.48 4.39 -6.22
C ALA A 115 9.20 4.01 -5.47
N THR A 116 8.22 4.91 -5.35
CA THR A 116 6.88 4.57 -4.81
C THR A 116 6.18 3.53 -5.70
N GLY A 117 6.33 3.63 -7.02
CA GLY A 117 5.87 2.60 -7.96
C GLY A 117 6.49 1.23 -7.68
N VAL A 118 7.81 1.14 -7.58
CA VAL A 118 8.51 -0.12 -7.26
C VAL A 118 8.09 -0.65 -5.89
N TYR A 119 7.95 0.21 -4.88
CA TYR A 119 7.45 -0.16 -3.57
C TYR A 119 6.08 -0.84 -3.66
N THR A 120 5.12 -0.23 -4.37
CA THR A 120 3.78 -0.81 -4.51
C THR A 120 3.82 -2.15 -5.24
N LEU A 121 4.67 -2.30 -6.25
CA LEU A 121 4.84 -3.57 -6.96
C LEU A 121 5.37 -4.68 -6.04
N VAL A 122 6.35 -4.37 -5.19
CA VAL A 122 6.89 -5.32 -4.19
C VAL A 122 5.78 -5.73 -3.21
N MET A 123 4.97 -4.78 -2.74
CA MET A 123 3.85 -5.09 -1.86
C MET A 123 2.78 -5.95 -2.54
N ALA A 124 2.47 -5.67 -3.81
CA ALA A 124 1.57 -6.49 -4.61
C ALA A 124 2.06 -7.94 -4.72
N GLU A 125 3.34 -8.15 -4.96
CA GLU A 125 3.93 -9.49 -5.05
C GLU A 125 3.84 -10.24 -3.71
N LEU A 126 4.15 -9.58 -2.58
CA LEU A 126 3.99 -10.18 -1.25
C LEU A 126 2.53 -10.59 -0.97
N GLN A 127 1.57 -9.73 -1.34
CA GLN A 127 0.15 -10.01 -1.18
C GLN A 127 -0.30 -11.17 -2.09
N TYR A 128 0.15 -11.19 -3.34
CA TYR A 128 -0.12 -12.27 -4.29
C TYR A 128 0.41 -13.62 -3.80
N GLN A 129 1.66 -13.66 -3.33
CA GLN A 129 2.23 -14.86 -2.73
C GLN A 129 1.44 -15.32 -1.50
N GLY A 130 0.97 -14.39 -0.66
CA GLY A 130 0.10 -14.70 0.47
C GLY A 130 -1.23 -15.30 0.08
N VAL A 131 -1.88 -14.75 -0.96
CA VAL A 131 -3.12 -15.32 -1.50
C VAL A 131 -2.90 -16.74 -2.04
N ARG A 132 -1.78 -16.99 -2.74
CA ARG A 132 -1.44 -18.32 -3.28
C ARG A 132 -1.18 -19.37 -2.22
N ARG A 133 -0.70 -18.97 -1.03
CA ARG A 133 -0.46 -19.87 0.11
C ARG A 133 -1.75 -20.27 0.83
N ILE A 134 -2.86 -19.55 0.63
CA ILE A 134 -4.17 -19.93 1.19
C ILE A 134 -4.75 -21.10 0.40
N LYS A 135 -4.49 -22.33 0.89
CA LYS A 135 -5.11 -23.56 0.40
C LYS A 135 -6.64 -23.47 0.51
N LYS A 136 -7.35 -23.94 -0.52
CA LYS A 136 -8.82 -24.02 -0.56
C LYS A 136 -9.36 -24.85 0.59
#